data_AF-A0A969JYC7-F1
#
_entry.id   AF-A0A969JYC7-F1
#
_cell.length_a   1.000
_cell.length_b   1.000
_cell.length_c   1.000
_cell.angle_alpha   90.00
_cell.angle_beta   90.00
_cell.angle_gamma   90.00
#
_symmetry.space_group_name_H-M   'P 1'
#
loop_
_entity.id
_entity.type
_entity.pdbx_description
1 polymer ?
#
loop_
_entity_poly.entity_id
_entity_poly.type
_entity_poly.pdbx_seq_one_letter_code
_entity_poly.pdbx_strand_id
1 'polypeptide(L)' 'MSEANVKAVEMECAALFHIGSLRQIKTGAMLAVDGNVLHTKESAVTFNPHQEEVQQATKQAIQIALDALIQVDDEFN' A
#
# COMPACT_ATOMS: atom_id res chain seq x y z
N MET A 1 -12.13 -10.53 16.91
CA MET A 1 -11.15 -9.88 16.00
C MET A 1 -9.91 -10.75 15.97
N SER A 2 -9.21 -10.84 14.83
CA SER A 2 -7.95 -11.59 14.73
C SER A 2 -6.89 -11.03 15.69
N GLU A 3 -6.11 -11.90 16.34
CA GLU A 3 -5.00 -11.50 17.24
C GLU A 3 -3.94 -10.66 16.52
N ALA A 4 -3.83 -10.80 15.21
CA ALA A 4 -2.86 -10.08 14.39
C ALA A 4 -3.21 -8.60 14.13
N ASN A 5 -4.40 -8.12 14.53
CA ASN A 5 -4.84 -6.72 14.38
C ASN A 5 -4.63 -6.16 12.94
N VAL A 6 -4.91 -6.99 11.93
CA VAL A 6 -4.77 -6.64 10.51
C VAL A 6 -5.60 -5.41 10.17
N LYS A 7 -4.98 -4.42 9.52
CA LYS A 7 -5.60 -3.12 9.19
C LYS A 7 -6.07 -2.99 7.74
N ALA A 8 -5.43 -3.70 6.83
CA ALA A 8 -5.70 -3.64 5.39
C ALA A 8 -5.43 -5.01 4.76
N VAL A 9 -5.98 -5.22 3.57
CA VAL A 9 -5.77 -6.40 2.73
C VAL A 9 -5.31 -5.93 1.36
N GLU A 10 -4.28 -6.57 0.84
CA GLU A 10 -3.64 -6.35 -0.46
C GLU A 10 -2.98 -7.67 -0.89
N MET A 11 -2.31 -7.72 -2.05
CA MET A 11 -1.88 -8.99 -2.64
C MET A 11 -0.37 -9.11 -2.90
N GLU A 12 0.42 -8.07 -2.62
CA GLU A 12 1.80 -7.96 -3.10
C GLU A 12 2.84 -7.76 -1.99
N CYS A 13 2.53 -7.07 -0.89
CA CYS A 13 3.47 -6.64 0.14
C CYS A 13 4.13 -7.82 0.84
N ALA A 14 3.36 -8.88 1.13
CA ALA A 14 3.93 -10.09 1.72
C ALA A 14 5.04 -10.69 0.83
N ALA A 15 4.81 -10.77 -0.48
CA ALA A 15 5.79 -11.25 -1.44
C ALA A 15 6.99 -10.30 -1.56
N LEU A 16 6.73 -9.00 -1.70
CA LEU A 16 7.75 -7.95 -1.83
C LEU A 16 8.70 -7.94 -0.62
N PHE A 17 8.15 -7.93 0.61
CA PHE A 17 8.93 -7.87 1.84
C PHE A 17 9.73 -9.16 2.06
N HIS A 18 9.15 -10.31 1.71
CA HIS A 18 9.87 -11.58 1.80
C HIS A 18 11.07 -11.60 0.86
N ILE A 19 10.89 -11.18 -0.40
CA ILE A 19 11.99 -11.08 -1.37
C ILE A 19 13.04 -10.06 -0.90
N GLY A 20 12.63 -8.88 -0.41
CA GLY A 20 13.54 -7.87 0.14
C GLY A 20 14.40 -8.42 1.27
N SER A 21 13.79 -9.14 2.21
CA SER A 21 14.50 -9.81 3.31
C SER A 21 15.52 -10.83 2.80
N LEU A 22 15.15 -11.66 1.81
CA LEU A 22 16.05 -12.67 1.24
C LEU A 22 17.22 -12.05 0.46
N ARG A 23 17.02 -10.87 -0.14
CA ARG A 23 18.01 -10.17 -0.94
C ARG A 23 18.80 -9.11 -0.16
N GLN A 24 18.54 -8.96 1.14
CA GLN A 24 19.12 -7.91 2.00
C GLN A 24 18.86 -6.48 1.48
N ILE A 25 17.68 -6.27 0.89
CA ILE A 25 17.23 -4.98 0.38
C ILE A 25 16.15 -4.43 1.32
N LYS A 26 16.30 -3.18 1.76
CA LYS A 26 15.27 -2.47 2.54
C LYS A 26 14.02 -2.31 1.66
N THR A 27 12.87 -2.74 2.17
CA THR A 27 11.57 -2.64 1.47
C THR A 27 10.54 -1.98 2.38
N GLY A 28 9.54 -1.35 1.78
CA GLY A 28 8.43 -0.70 2.46
C GLY A 28 7.26 -0.53 1.50
N ALA A 29 6.08 -0.19 2.02
CA ALA A 29 4.88 0.04 1.22
C ALA A 29 4.03 1.17 1.77
N MET A 30 3.31 1.84 0.87
CA MET A 30 2.27 2.83 1.17
C MET A 30 1.04 2.48 0.33
N LEU A 31 -0.13 2.42 0.96
CA LEU A 31 -1.34 1.90 0.35
C LEU A 31 -2.45 2.96 0.42
N ALA A 32 -3.19 3.13 -0.68
CA ALA A 32 -4.46 3.84 -0.69
C ALA A 32 -5.59 2.82 -0.49
N VAL A 33 -6.52 3.11 0.42
CA VAL A 33 -7.67 2.24 0.68
C VAL A 33 -8.75 2.54 -0.36
N ASP A 34 -9.19 1.52 -1.09
CA ASP A 34 -10.20 1.62 -2.13
C ASP A 34 -11.54 0.96 -1.78
N GLY A 35 -11.62 0.34 -0.60
CA GLY A 35 -12.83 -0.33 -0.13
C GLY A 35 -12.68 -0.94 1.26
N ASN A 36 -13.77 -1.57 1.70
CA ASN A 36 -13.80 -2.34 2.95
C ASN A 36 -14.60 -3.62 2.77
N VAL A 37 -13.87 -4.70 2.51
CA VAL A 37 -14.40 -6.05 2.27
C VAL A 37 -15.18 -6.64 3.45
N LEU A 38 -15.04 -6.08 4.66
CA LEU A 38 -15.81 -6.50 5.84
C LEU A 38 -17.20 -5.86 5.88
N HIS A 39 -17.37 -4.68 5.27
CA HIS A 39 -18.64 -3.96 5.25
C HIS A 39 -19.46 -4.27 4.00
N THR A 40 -18.80 -4.41 2.86
CA THR A 40 -19.45 -4.72 1.58
C THR A 40 -18.75 -5.91 0.95
N LYS A 41 -19.52 -6.95 0.58
CA LYS A 41 -18.96 -8.01 -0.26
C LYS A 41 -18.62 -7.41 -1.62
N GLU A 42 -17.34 -7.22 -1.87
CA GLU A 42 -16.87 -6.82 -3.17
C GLU A 42 -17.11 -7.96 -4.17
N SER A 43 -17.79 -7.60 -5.26
CA SER A 43 -17.88 -8.41 -6.47
C SER A 43 -17.07 -7.69 -7.55
N ALA A 44 -16.50 -8.43 -8.49
CA ALA A 44 -15.88 -7.85 -9.68
C ALA A 44 -16.82 -6.90 -10.46
N VAL A 45 -18.14 -7.01 -10.24
CA VAL A 45 -19.17 -6.15 -10.83
C VAL A 45 -19.36 -4.82 -10.09
N THR A 46 -19.13 -4.79 -8.78
CA THR A 46 -19.36 -3.61 -7.92
C THR A 46 -18.07 -2.91 -7.51
N PHE A 47 -16.93 -3.55 -7.72
CA PHE A 47 -15.62 -2.98 -7.46
C PHE A 47 -15.32 -1.87 -8.48
N ASN A 48 -15.09 -0.65 -7.98
CA ASN A 48 -14.69 0.48 -8.79
C ASN A 48 -13.44 1.14 -8.16
N PRO A 49 -12.24 0.81 -8.67
CA PRO A 49 -10.99 1.37 -8.15
C PRO A 49 -10.75 2.82 -8.63
N HIS A 50 -11.60 3.34 -9.53
CA HIS A 50 -11.42 4.65 -10.14
C HIS A 50 -12.27 5.74 -9.48
N GLN A 51 -12.73 5.53 -8.25
CA GLN A 51 -13.40 6.56 -7.46
C GLN A 51 -12.46 7.75 -7.24
N GLU A 52 -12.99 8.98 -7.30
CA GLU A 52 -12.20 10.20 -7.19
C GLU A 52 -11.37 10.25 -5.90
N GLU A 53 -11.95 9.81 -4.79
CA GLU A 53 -11.27 9.73 -3.49
C GLU A 53 -10.05 8.80 -3.53
N VAL A 54 -10.16 7.65 -4.19
CA VAL A 54 -9.06 6.69 -4.37
C VAL A 54 -7.97 7.29 -5.25
N GLN A 55 -8.34 8.01 -6.31
CA GLN A 55 -7.37 8.70 -7.17
C GLN A 55 -6.62 9.80 -6.41
N GLN A 56 -7.33 10.59 -5.59
CA GLN A 56 -6.71 11.62 -4.75
C GLN A 56 -5.78 11.02 -3.70
N ALA A 57 -6.21 9.96 -3.00
CA ALA A 57 -5.39 9.25 -2.02
C ALA A 57 -4.15 8.63 -2.68
N THR A 58 -4.30 8.03 -3.87
CA THR A 58 -3.18 7.48 -4.64
C THR A 58 -2.19 8.57 -5.04
N LYS A 59 -2.67 9.73 -5.52
CA LYS A 59 -1.82 10.87 -5.87
C LYS A 59 -1.03 11.37 -4.66
N GLN A 60 -1.66 11.47 -3.49
CA GLN A 60 -1.01 11.85 -2.24
C GLN A 60 0.03 10.80 -1.80
N ALA A 61 -0.32 9.51 -1.86
CA ALA A 61 0.60 8.43 -1.53
C ALA A 61 1.84 8.43 -2.43
N ILE A 62 1.67 8.67 -3.72
CA ILE A 62 2.79 8.83 -4.68
C ILE A 62 3.68 10.01 -4.28
N GLN A 63 3.09 11.17 -3.97
CA GLN A 63 3.88 12.33 -3.55
C GLN A 63 4.70 12.04 -2.30
N ILE A 64 4.08 11.46 -1.27
CA ILE A 64 4.78 11.13 -0.01
C ILE A 64 5.88 10.09 -0.27
N ALA A 65 5.64 9.11 -1.13
CA ALA A 65 6.64 8.11 -1.48
C ALA A 65 7.85 8.74 -2.19
N LEU A 66 7.62 9.68 -3.12
CA LEU A 66 8.70 10.42 -3.79
C LEU A 66 9.48 11.29 -2.81
N ASP A 67 8.79 12.01 -1.92
CA ASP A 67 9.43 12.85 -0.90
C ASP A 67 10.29 12.00 0.06
N ALA A 68 9.80 10.82 0.45
CA ALA A 68 10.55 9.88 1.29
C ALA A 68 11.79 9.33 0.57
N LEU A 69 11.71 9.06 -0.73
CA LEU A 69 12.86 8.60 -1.51
C LEU A 69 13.94 9.68 -1.64
N ILE A 70 13.56 10.95 -1.79
CA ILE A 70 14.51 12.07 -1.80
C ILE A 70 15.24 12.17 -0.46
N GLN A 71 14.51 12.08 0.66
CA GLN A 71 15.12 12.11 2.00
C GLN A 71 16.07 10.92 2.24
N VAL A 72 15.72 9.74 1.74
CA VAL A 72 16.57 8.56 1.86
C VAL A 72 17.85 8.71 1.03
N ASP A 73 17.80 9.34 -0.14
CA ASP A 73 19.00 9.62 -0.95
C ASP A 73 19.97 10.58 -0.24
N ASP A 74 19.44 11.58 0.46
CA ASP A 74 20.25 12.49 1.30
C ASP A 74 20.96 11.77 2.46
N GLU A 75 20.44 10.63 2.96
CA GLU A 75 21.11 9.83 4.01
C GLU A 75 22.29 8.99 3.46
N PHE A 76 22.39 8.81 2.15
CA PHE A 76 23.44 8.02 1.49
C PHE A 76 24.53 8.84 0.80
N ASN A 77 24.37 10.17 0.72
CA ASN A 77 25.36 11.11 0.22
C ASN A 77 26.11 11.84 1.35
#